data_AF-A0A920QQC6-F1
#
_entry.id   AF-A0A920QQC6-F1
#
_cell.length_a   1.000
_cell.length_b   1.000
_cell.length_c   1.000
_cell.angle_alpha   90.00
_cell.angle_beta   90.00
_cell.angle_gamma   90.00
#
_symmetry.space_group_name_H-M   'P 1'
#
loop_
_entity.id
_entity.type
_entity.pdbx_description
1 polymer ?
#
loop_
_entity_poly.entity_id
_entity_poly.type
_entity_poly.pdbx_seq_one_letter_code
_entity_poly.pdbx_strand_id
1 'polypeptide(L)'
;MLNLTGTATARPFIGLPPNDAAVIICYVAGDTSGCRRHPARRRSHPAHGQYFTREIEKGPKAAAWPKGFVDPGLGFYYANLQDSSVRIRHQIKTFLNAFRLRRLGWPVCNALPHAVECFGDEVRCAEPFFSVLAALGKNRPVPHP
;
A
#
# COMPACT_ATOMS: atom_id res chain seq x y z
N MET A 1 -2.63 1.28 -15.97
CA MET A 1 -2.04 1.36 -14.62
C MET A 1 -1.24 0.09 -14.38
N LEU A 2 0.01 0.18 -13.91
CA LEU A 2 0.86 -0.97 -13.64
C LEU A 2 0.98 -1.17 -12.12
N ASN A 3 0.62 -2.34 -11.59
CA ASN A 3 0.79 -2.64 -10.16
C ASN A 3 2.06 -3.48 -9.93
N LEU A 4 3.11 -2.86 -9.40
CA LEU A 4 4.37 -3.50 -9.06
C LEU A 4 4.26 -4.10 -7.66
N THR A 5 3.76 -5.33 -7.59
CA THR A 5 3.64 -6.09 -6.35
C THR A 5 4.87 -6.95 -6.09
N GLY A 6 5.55 -6.69 -4.97
CA GLY A 6 6.68 -7.50 -4.48
C GLY A 6 8.07 -6.96 -4.89
N THR A 7 9.10 -7.50 -4.25
CA THR A 7 10.48 -6.97 -4.27
C THR A 7 11.39 -7.57 -5.36
N ALA A 8 11.03 -8.71 -5.95
CA ALA A 8 11.96 -9.50 -6.77
C ALA A 8 11.78 -9.33 -8.29
N THR A 9 10.61 -8.96 -8.78
CA THR A 9 10.27 -9.01 -10.22
C THR A 9 9.88 -7.67 -10.84
N ALA A 10 10.19 -6.53 -10.19
CA ALA A 10 9.92 -5.20 -10.74
C ALA A 10 10.88 -4.78 -11.88
N ARG A 11 11.97 -5.52 -12.11
CA ARG A 11 13.05 -5.16 -13.05
C ARG A 11 12.67 -5.08 -14.54
N PRO A 12 11.77 -5.90 -15.12
CA PRO A 12 11.49 -5.83 -16.56
C PRO A 12 10.66 -4.60 -16.97
N PHE A 13 10.15 -3.82 -16.01
CA PHE A 13 9.27 -2.68 -16.28
C PHE A 13 9.98 -1.31 -16.20
N ILE A 14 11.23 -1.27 -15.73
CA ILE A 14 12.04 -0.04 -15.56
C ILE A 14 12.42 0.62 -16.91
N GLY A 15 12.18 -0.05 -18.04
CA GLY A 15 12.44 0.46 -19.39
C GLY A 15 11.22 0.50 -20.32
N LEU A 16 10.00 0.30 -19.81
CA LEU A 16 8.81 0.48 -20.64
C LEU A 16 8.65 1.97 -21.00
N PRO A 17 8.32 2.30 -22.26
CA PRO A 17 8.09 3.68 -22.68
C PRO A 17 6.98 4.33 -21.86
N PRO A 18 7.01 5.67 -21.68
CA PRO A 18 5.98 6.41 -20.95
C PRO A 18 4.65 6.37 -21.72
N ASN A 19 3.90 5.29 -21.58
CA ASN A 19 2.59 5.11 -22.22
C ASN A 19 1.46 5.75 -21.37
N ASP A 20 1.68 6.92 -20.77
CA ASP A 20 0.76 7.58 -19.81
C ASP A 20 0.26 6.71 -18.63
N ALA A 21 0.90 5.57 -18.41
CA ALA A 21 0.46 4.61 -17.40
C ALA A 21 0.91 5.05 -16.00
N ALA A 22 -0.05 5.24 -15.10
CA ALA A 22 0.26 5.38 -13.67
C ALA A 22 0.77 4.05 -13.09
N VAL A 23 1.65 4.11 -12.10
CA VAL A 23 2.20 2.92 -11.44
C VAL A 23 1.85 2.90 -9.95
N ILE A 24 1.59 1.70 -9.42
CA ILE A 24 1.48 1.43 -7.99
C ILE A 24 2.75 0.73 -7.53
N ILE A 25 3.46 1.31 -6.56
CA ILE A 25 4.54 0.63 -5.83
C ILE A 25 3.90 0.00 -4.59
N CYS A 26 3.94 -1.32 -4.49
CA CYS A 26 3.24 -2.04 -3.45
C CYS A 26 4.21 -2.74 -2.47
N TYR A 27 4.00 -2.54 -1.17
CA TYR A 27 4.81 -3.16 -0.13
C TYR A 27 4.30 -4.56 0.21
N VAL A 28 5.17 -5.56 0.05
CA VAL A 28 4.97 -6.92 0.58
C VAL A 28 6.12 -7.19 1.54
N ALA A 29 5.80 -7.68 2.74
CA ALA A 29 6.86 -8.09 3.67
C ALA A 29 7.47 -9.43 3.24
N GLY A 30 8.80 -9.46 3.07
CA GLY A 30 9.56 -10.64 2.62
C GLY A 30 10.26 -10.41 1.28
N ASP A 31 11.09 -11.37 0.84
CA ASP A 31 11.95 -11.22 -0.34
C ASP A 31 11.22 -11.43 -1.69
N THR A 32 10.00 -11.95 -1.67
CA THR A 32 9.17 -12.20 -2.87
C THR A 32 7.69 -12.04 -2.54
N SER A 33 6.86 -11.80 -3.56
CA SER A 33 5.38 -11.92 -3.50
C SER A 33 4.88 -13.30 -3.06
N GLY A 34 5.78 -14.30 -3.01
CA GLY A 34 5.55 -15.65 -2.50
C GLY A 34 6.12 -15.94 -1.10
N CYS A 35 6.77 -14.99 -0.43
CA CYS A 35 7.31 -15.20 0.91
C CYS A 35 6.22 -14.94 1.98
N ARG A 36 5.44 -15.99 2.23
CA ARG A 36 4.18 -16.00 2.97
C ARG A 36 4.30 -15.81 4.49
N ARG A 37 5.35 -15.23 5.07
CA ARG A 37 5.41 -15.00 6.53
C ARG A 37 5.63 -13.53 6.85
N HIS A 38 4.61 -12.91 7.45
CA HIS A 38 4.74 -11.59 8.03
C HIS A 38 5.83 -11.63 9.09
N PRO A 39 6.88 -10.79 9.04
CA PRO A 39 7.94 -10.79 10.03
C PRO A 39 7.32 -10.55 11.41
N ALA A 40 7.55 -11.47 12.33
CA ALA A 40 7.03 -11.38 13.68
C ALA A 40 7.59 -10.09 14.33
N ARG A 41 6.68 -9.15 14.61
CA ARG A 41 6.84 -8.08 15.61
C ARG A 41 7.84 -6.93 15.40
N ARG A 42 8.62 -6.81 14.31
CA ARG A 42 9.76 -5.85 14.35
C ARG A 42 10.01 -4.90 13.18
N ARG A 43 9.05 -4.63 12.30
CA ARG A 43 9.21 -3.48 11.39
C ARG A 43 8.24 -2.39 11.78
N SER A 44 8.79 -1.42 12.53
CA SER A 44 8.14 -0.17 12.85
C SER A 44 7.74 0.53 11.55
N HIS A 45 6.64 1.27 11.54
CA HIS A 45 6.20 2.07 10.39
C HIS A 45 7.28 2.94 9.69
N PRO A 46 8.35 3.42 10.36
CA PRO A 46 9.54 3.97 9.71
C PRO A 46 10.13 3.12 8.57
N ALA A 47 10.10 1.79 8.69
CA ALA A 47 10.62 0.88 7.67
C ALA A 47 9.80 0.90 6.37
N HIS A 48 8.50 1.24 6.43
CA HIS A 48 7.65 1.38 5.25
C HIS A 48 8.02 2.65 4.46
N GLY A 49 8.25 3.77 5.16
CA GLY A 49 8.67 5.03 4.51
C GLY A 49 9.98 4.87 3.74
N GLN A 50 11.01 4.31 4.39
CA GLN A 50 12.31 4.06 3.75
C GLN A 50 12.23 3.10 2.55
N TYR A 51 11.34 2.11 2.63
CA TYR A 51 11.08 1.22 1.50
C TYR A 51 10.58 2.01 0.29
N PHE A 52 9.52 2.79 0.46
CA PHE A 52 8.93 3.54 -0.65
C PHE A 52 9.86 4.61 -1.19
N THR A 53 10.58 5.35 -0.34
CA THR A 53 11.59 6.32 -0.79
C THR A 53 12.59 5.66 -1.72
N ARG A 54 13.17 4.53 -1.32
CA ARG A 54 14.13 3.79 -2.14
C ARG A 54 13.53 3.25 -3.43
N GLU A 55 12.31 2.71 -3.41
CA GLU A 55 11.68 2.19 -4.63
C GLU A 55 11.28 3.31 -5.61
N ILE A 56 10.84 4.46 -5.11
CA ILE A 56 10.59 5.66 -5.94
C ILE A 56 11.90 6.13 -6.59
N GLU A 57 13.00 6.17 -5.85
CA GLU A 57 14.32 6.57 -6.36
C GLU A 57 14.94 5.59 -7.36
N LYS A 58 14.55 4.31 -7.31
CA LYS A 58 14.97 3.28 -8.28
C LYS A 58 14.25 3.38 -9.62
N GLY A 59 13.13 4.12 -9.68
CA GLY A 59 12.48 4.43 -10.95
C GLY A 59 13.46 5.16 -11.90
N PRO A 60 13.29 5.03 -13.22
CA PRO A 60 14.17 5.71 -14.17
C PRO A 60 14.38 7.19 -13.81
N LYS A 61 15.64 7.61 -13.67
CA LYS A 61 16.07 9.00 -13.34
C LYS A 61 15.70 10.05 -14.40
N ALA A 62 14.85 9.72 -15.36
CA ALA A 62 14.41 10.61 -16.41
C ALA A 62 12.94 10.98 -16.16
N ALA A 63 12.71 12.10 -15.46
CA ALA A 63 11.58 13.02 -15.61
C ALA A 63 10.10 12.53 -15.73
N ALA A 64 9.72 11.25 -15.69
CA ALA A 64 8.37 10.86 -16.11
C ALA A 64 7.83 9.58 -15.46
N TRP A 65 7.71 9.58 -14.13
CA TRP A 65 6.52 8.94 -13.55
C TRP A 65 5.52 10.08 -13.37
N PRO A 66 4.75 10.44 -14.42
CA PRO A 66 3.90 11.63 -14.36
C PRO A 66 2.85 11.49 -13.25
N LYS A 67 2.49 10.25 -12.88
CA LYS A 67 1.43 9.89 -11.93
C LYS A 67 1.75 8.54 -11.29
N GLY A 68 1.64 8.40 -9.98
CA GLY A 68 1.79 7.10 -9.33
C GLY A 68 1.27 7.06 -7.90
N PHE A 69 1.15 5.86 -7.36
CA PHE A 69 0.56 5.57 -6.05
C PHE A 69 1.49 4.68 -5.24
N VAL A 70 1.40 4.78 -3.91
CA VAL A 70 1.99 3.80 -3.00
C VAL A 70 0.88 2.96 -2.37
N ASP A 71 1.08 1.65 -2.27
CA ASP A 71 0.17 0.72 -1.60
C ASP A 71 0.92 0.03 -0.45
N PRO A 72 0.53 0.27 0.82
CA PRO A 72 1.19 -0.33 1.97
C PRO A 72 0.86 -1.82 2.17
N GLY A 73 0.07 -2.42 1.29
CA GLY A 73 -0.09 -3.87 1.20
C GLY A 73 -1.09 -4.45 2.20
N LEU A 74 -2.20 -3.74 2.47
CA LEU A 74 -3.27 -4.21 3.36
C LEU A 74 -3.88 -5.53 2.86
N GLY A 75 -3.97 -5.72 1.54
CA GLY A 75 -4.63 -6.87 0.93
C GLY A 75 -3.83 -8.17 0.94
N PHE A 76 -2.59 -8.19 1.43
CA PHE A 76 -1.77 -9.40 1.35
C PHE A 76 -2.08 -10.41 2.45
N TYR A 77 -2.22 -11.66 2.02
CA TYR A 77 -2.40 -12.81 2.89
C TYR A 77 -1.04 -13.41 3.23
N TYR A 78 -0.74 -13.44 4.52
CA TYR A 78 0.45 -14.12 5.05
C TYR A 78 0.03 -15.46 5.65
N ALA A 79 0.77 -16.53 5.39
CA ALA A 79 0.56 -17.88 5.93
C ALA A 79 0.62 -17.93 7.47
N ASN A 80 1.20 -16.94 8.14
CA ASN A 80 1.13 -16.80 9.60
C ASN A 80 0.05 -15.83 10.11
N LEU A 81 -0.81 -15.32 9.21
CA LEU A 81 -1.98 -14.47 9.50
C LEU A 81 -3.26 -15.14 8.95
N GLN A 82 -3.42 -16.43 9.21
CA GLN A 82 -4.62 -17.17 8.79
C GLN A 82 -5.82 -16.90 9.71
N ASP A 83 -5.56 -16.60 10.98
CA ASP A 83 -6.58 -16.11 11.92
C ASP A 83 -7.11 -14.74 11.46
N SER A 84 -8.43 -14.66 11.25
CA SER A 84 -9.11 -13.45 10.76
C SER A 84 -8.91 -12.27 11.69
N SER A 85 -8.93 -12.45 13.01
CA SER A 85 -8.76 -11.37 13.97
C SER A 85 -7.35 -10.78 13.94
N VAL A 86 -6.33 -11.63 13.80
CA VAL A 86 -4.92 -11.20 13.72
C VAL A 86 -4.66 -10.50 12.39
N ARG A 87 -5.23 -11.02 11.30
CA ARG A 87 -5.18 -10.40 9.97
C ARG A 87 -5.85 -9.02 9.97
N ILE A 88 -7.10 -8.91 10.41
CA ILE A 88 -7.84 -7.64 10.48
C ILE A 88 -7.06 -6.62 11.31
N ARG A 89 -6.55 -7.03 12.48
CA ARG A 89 -5.75 -6.15 13.34
C ARG A 89 -4.51 -5.63 12.62
N HIS A 90 -3.83 -6.47 11.85
CA HIS A 90 -2.70 -6.04 11.02
C HIS A 90 -3.16 -5.04 9.95
N GLN A 91 -4.22 -5.34 9.21
CA GLN A 91 -4.74 -4.48 8.14
C GLN A 91 -5.18 -3.10 8.65
N ILE A 92 -5.92 -3.05 9.77
CA ILE A 92 -6.34 -1.80 10.41
C ILE A 92 -5.13 -1.00 10.91
N LYS A 93 -4.14 -1.64 11.53
CA LYS A 93 -2.91 -0.95 11.96
C LYS A 93 -2.12 -0.37 10.79
N THR A 94 -2.02 -1.13 9.69
CA THR A 94 -1.39 -0.66 8.46
C THR A 94 -2.16 0.52 7.87
N PHE A 95 -3.50 0.43 7.81
CA PHE A 95 -4.36 1.51 7.31
C PHE A 95 -4.21 2.80 8.12
N LEU A 96 -4.31 2.73 9.46
CA LEU A 96 -4.18 3.88 10.34
C LEU A 96 -2.81 4.56 10.24
N ASN A 97 -1.77 3.84 9.83
CA ASN A 97 -0.43 4.39 9.64
C ASN A 97 -0.11 4.79 8.20
N ALA A 98 -0.96 4.42 7.24
CA ALA A 98 -0.80 4.75 5.82
C ALA A 98 -0.76 6.27 5.59
N PHE A 99 -1.47 7.06 6.42
CA PHE A 99 -1.45 8.52 6.36
C PHE A 99 -0.08 9.16 6.56
N ARG A 100 0.85 8.45 7.22
CA ARG A 100 2.23 8.93 7.41
C ARG A 100 3.02 8.95 6.10
N LEU A 101 2.60 8.15 5.12
CA LEU A 101 3.21 8.06 3.79
C LEU A 101 2.91 9.27 2.90
N ARG A 102 1.96 10.14 3.27
CA ARG A 102 1.70 11.41 2.57
C ARG A 102 2.96 12.27 2.40
N ARG A 103 3.91 12.16 3.33
CA ARG A 103 5.19 12.87 3.28
C ARG A 103 6.04 12.53 2.05
N LEU A 104 5.74 11.42 1.36
CA LEU A 104 6.40 11.02 0.13
C LEU A 104 5.95 11.85 -1.08
N GLY A 105 4.86 12.62 -0.97
CA GLY A 105 4.28 13.38 -2.09
C GLY A 105 3.48 12.52 -3.07
N TRP A 106 3.29 11.23 -2.78
CA TRP A 106 2.55 10.28 -3.61
C TRP A 106 1.20 9.94 -2.95
N PRO A 107 0.09 9.89 -3.70
CA PRO A 107 -1.19 9.35 -3.23
C PRO A 107 -1.04 7.92 -2.69
N VAL A 108 -1.79 7.60 -1.64
CA VAL A 108 -1.80 6.27 -1.03
C VAL A 108 -3.04 5.50 -1.48
N CYS A 109 -2.85 4.38 -2.16
CA CYS A 109 -3.90 3.43 -2.51
C CYS A 109 -4.03 2.37 -1.41
N ASN A 110 -5.26 1.96 -1.08
CA ASN A 110 -5.51 0.93 -0.06
C ASN A 110 -6.53 -0.08 -0.59
N ALA A 111 -6.18 -1.36 -0.62
CA ALA A 111 -7.16 -2.44 -0.70
C ALA A 111 -7.75 -2.64 0.71
N LEU A 112 -8.96 -2.12 0.95
CA LEU A 112 -9.58 -2.13 2.27
C LEU A 112 -9.91 -3.56 2.75
N PRO A 113 -9.92 -3.81 4.07
CA PRO A 113 -10.37 -5.08 4.62
C PRO A 113 -11.81 -5.42 4.20
N HIS A 114 -12.11 -6.72 4.11
CA HIS A 114 -13.47 -7.16 3.82
C HIS A 114 -14.41 -6.74 4.95
N ALA A 115 -15.42 -5.92 4.63
CA ALA A 115 -16.27 -5.26 5.62
C ALA A 115 -16.98 -6.27 6.55
N VAL A 116 -17.47 -7.39 6.02
CA VAL A 116 -18.12 -8.44 6.83
C VAL A 116 -17.16 -9.02 7.86
N GLU A 117 -15.88 -9.18 7.52
CA GLU A 117 -14.91 -9.73 8.47
C GLU A 117 -14.60 -8.74 9.60
N CYS A 118 -14.60 -7.44 9.31
CA CYS A 118 -14.28 -6.39 10.27
C CYS A 118 -15.45 -5.96 11.16
N PHE A 119 -16.67 -5.94 10.61
CA PHE A 119 -17.84 -5.34 11.24
C PHE A 119 -18.94 -6.36 11.57
N GLY A 120 -18.88 -7.58 11.04
CA GLY A 120 -19.88 -8.62 11.30
C GLY A 120 -21.29 -8.15 11.00
N ASP A 121 -22.18 -8.24 12.00
CA ASP A 121 -23.59 -7.82 11.90
C ASP A 121 -23.73 -6.30 11.67
N GLU A 122 -22.73 -5.50 12.05
CA GLU A 122 -22.69 -4.05 11.86
C GLU A 122 -22.09 -3.64 10.50
N VAL A 123 -22.06 -4.52 9.50
CA VAL A 123 -21.44 -4.27 8.17
C VAL A 123 -21.87 -2.95 7.52
N ARG A 124 -23.08 -2.46 7.80
CA ARG A 124 -23.60 -1.18 7.31
C ARG A 124 -22.81 0.03 7.84
N CYS A 125 -22.13 -0.09 8.98
CA CYS A 125 -21.25 0.94 9.55
C CYS A 125 -19.90 1.05 8.82
N ALA A 126 -19.52 0.07 7.99
CA ALA A 126 -18.23 0.05 7.31
C ALA A 126 -18.06 1.23 6.34
N GLU A 127 -19.10 1.54 5.58
CA GLU A 127 -19.09 2.61 4.57
C GLU A 127 -18.82 4.01 5.18
N PRO A 128 -19.58 4.48 6.18
CA PRO A 128 -19.29 5.76 6.82
C PRO A 128 -17.93 5.75 7.54
N PHE A 129 -17.53 4.64 8.16
CA PHE A 129 -16.25 4.51 8.84
C PHE A 129 -15.06 4.69 7.87
N PHE A 130 -15.03 3.94 6.77
CA PHE A 130 -13.94 4.03 5.79
C PHE A 130 -13.96 5.37 5.03
N SER A 131 -15.14 5.95 4.82
CA SER A 131 -15.29 7.28 4.19
C SER A 131 -14.65 8.39 5.03
N VAL A 132 -14.89 8.40 6.35
CA VAL A 132 -14.26 9.35 7.28
C VAL A 132 -12.74 9.20 7.27
N LEU A 133 -12.24 7.95 7.31
CA LEU A 133 -10.80 7.69 7.27
C LEU A 133 -10.16 8.12 5.94
N ALA A 134 -10.84 7.91 4.81
CA ALA A 134 -10.37 8.39 3.52
C ALA A 134 -10.30 9.94 3.47
N ALA A 135 -11.30 10.63 4.02
CA ALA A 135 -11.35 12.09 4.08
C ALA A 135 -10.24 12.69 4.96
N LEU A 136 -10.10 12.20 6.20
CA LEU A 136 -9.01 12.58 7.11
C LEU A 136 -7.63 12.21 6.55
N GLY A 137 -7.62 11.17 5.72
CA GLY A 137 -6.46 10.71 5.02
C GLY A 137 -5.92 11.66 3.97
N LYS A 138 -6.67 12.69 3.57
CA LYS A 138 -6.29 13.55 2.44
C LYS A 138 -5.75 12.72 1.27
N ASN A 139 -6.34 11.55 1.01
CA ASN A 139 -5.96 10.66 -0.09
C ASN A 139 -6.40 11.23 -1.45
N ARG A 140 -6.60 12.55 -1.54
CA ARG A 140 -6.84 13.27 -2.78
C ARG A 140 -5.47 13.58 -3.42
N PRO A 141 -5.36 13.48 -4.75
CA PRO A 141 -4.24 14.09 -5.46
C PRO A 141 -4.17 15.58 -5.10
N VAL A 142 -2.99 16.08 -4.77
CA VAL A 142 -2.77 17.53 -4.67
C VAL A 142 -2.74 18.07 -6.11
N PRO A 143 -3.53 19.09 -6.48
CA PRO A 143 -3.42 19.69 -7.80
C PRO A 143 -2.03 20.31 -7.92
N HIS A 144 -1.31 20.03 -9.01
CA HIS A 144 -0.13 20.81 -9.35
C HIS A 144 -0.56 22.24 -9.72
N PRO A 145 0.20 23.27 -9.29
CA PRO A 145 -0.06 24.67 -9.65
C PRO A 145 0.05 24.92 -11.15
#